data_AF-A0A151TZ27-F1
#
_entry.id   AF-A0A151TZ27-F1
#
_cell.length_a   1.000
_cell.length_b   1.000
_cell.length_c   1.000
_cell.angle_alpha   90.00
_cell.angle_beta   90.00
_cell.angle_gamma   90.00
#
_symmetry.space_group_name_H-M   'P 1'
#
loop_
_entity.id
_entity.type
_entity.pdbx_description
1 polymer ?
#
loop_
_entity_poly.entity_id
_entity_poly.type
_entity_poly.pdbx_seq_one_letter_code
_entity_poly.pdbx_strand_id
1 'polypeptide(L)'
;MVVNWVSSENVRDVWTWETELAGLYSVKSTYTSLFQRQTVQLDETDWVWIWQTCLPTSIQFFLWQICYEALPTKEALVHRSIIDNNNCLVCNVHHETLMHCLLDCP
;
A
#
# COMPACT_ATOMS: atom_id res chain seq x y z
N MET A 1 -11.54 -15.97 5.51
CA MET A 1 -11.41 -16.50 4.14
C MET A 1 -12.55 -17.48 3.96
N VAL A 2 -13.28 -17.44 2.85
CA VAL A 2 -14.34 -18.42 2.63
C VAL A 2 -13.76 -19.63 1.90
N VAL A 3 -13.97 -20.81 2.46
CA VAL A 3 -13.51 -22.06 1.87
C VAL A 3 -14.71 -22.79 1.28
N ASN A 4 -14.51 -23.39 0.09
CA ASN A 4 -15.41 -24.40 -0.46
C ASN A 4 -14.95 -25.76 0.06
N TRP A 5 -15.76 -26.36 0.93
CA TRP A 5 -15.51 -27.70 1.42
C TRP A 5 -16.10 -28.70 0.42
N VAL A 6 -15.26 -29.52 -0.22
CA VAL A 6 -15.74 -30.54 -1.17
C VAL A 6 -16.11 -31.80 -0.39
N SER A 7 -17.41 -32.01 -0.14
CA SER A 7 -17.92 -33.30 0.31
C SER A 7 -18.08 -34.25 -0.88
N SER A 8 -17.74 -35.53 -0.70
CA SER A 8 -17.90 -36.58 -1.73
C SER A 8 -19.35 -37.03 -1.95
N GLU A 9 -20.28 -36.50 -1.16
CA GLU A 9 -21.73 -36.69 -1.32
C GLU A 9 -22.35 -35.46 -2.01
N ASN A 10 -23.47 -35.68 -2.72
CA ASN A 10 -24.26 -34.67 -3.46
C ASN A 10 -24.95 -33.67 -2.50
N VAL A 11 -24.16 -33.01 -1.66
CA VAL A 11 -24.58 -31.98 -0.71
C VAL A 11 -24.46 -30.64 -1.42
N ARG A 12 -25.44 -29.76 -1.21
CA ARG A 12 -25.39 -28.40 -1.75
C ARG A 12 -24.18 -27.67 -1.17
N ASP A 13 -23.45 -26.95 -2.03
CA ASP A 13 -22.34 -26.10 -1.60
C ASP A 13 -22.83 -25.06 -0.57
N VAL A 14 -22.09 -24.95 0.54
CA VAL A 14 -22.35 -23.98 1.60
C VAL A 14 -21.09 -23.16 1.86
N TRP A 15 -21.23 -21.84 1.87
CA TRP A 15 -20.17 -20.91 2.25
C TRP A 15 -19.89 -21.04 3.75
N THR A 16 -18.66 -21.38 4.12
CA THR A 16 -18.25 -21.55 5.52
C THR A 16 -17.01 -20.73 5.87
N TRP A 17 -16.97 -20.23 7.10
CA TRP A 17 -15.83 -19.46 7.61
C TRP A 17 -14.82 -20.38 8.28
N GLU A 18 -13.61 -20.44 7.70
CA GLU A 18 -12.52 -21.32 8.13
C GLU A 18 -12.01 -21.04 9.56
N THR A 19 -12.22 -19.82 10.05
CA THR A 19 -11.63 -19.34 11.31
C THR A 19 -12.35 -19.83 12.56
N GLU A 20 -13.49 -20.49 12.44
CA GLU A 20 -14.27 -20.95 13.59
C GLU A 20 -14.78 -22.37 13.33
N LEU A 21 -14.63 -23.28 14.31
CA LEU A 21 -15.01 -24.70 14.19
C LEU A 21 -16.50 -24.90 13.83
N ALA A 22 -17.34 -23.90 14.10
CA ALA A 22 -18.76 -23.89 13.76
C ALA A 22 -19.07 -23.41 12.32
N GLY A 23 -18.07 -22.95 11.56
CA GLY A 23 -18.23 -22.43 10.20
C GLY A 23 -18.98 -21.10 10.08
N LEU A 24 -19.33 -20.46 11.22
CA LEU A 24 -20.08 -19.21 11.28
C LEU A 24 -19.18 -17.98 11.22
N TYR A 25 -19.73 -16.88 10.71
CA TYR A 25 -19.02 -15.60 10.68
C TYR A 25 -18.96 -14.96 12.06
N SER A 26 -17.76 -14.53 12.45
CA SER A 26 -17.56 -13.68 13.63
C SER A 26 -16.53 -12.61 13.32
N VAL A 27 -16.90 -11.35 13.52
CA VAL A 27 -16.02 -10.18 13.36
C VAL A 27 -14.76 -10.34 14.22
N LYS A 28 -14.91 -10.85 15.45
CA LYS A 28 -13.80 -11.06 16.38
C LYS A 28 -12.80 -12.09 15.85
N SER A 29 -13.29 -13.28 15.49
CA SER A 29 -12.43 -14.38 15.01
C SER A 29 -11.73 -14.02 13.70
N THR A 30 -12.46 -13.41 12.76
CA THR A 30 -11.90 -12.95 11.49
C THR A 30 -10.84 -11.88 11.67
N TYR A 31 -11.08 -10.89 12.53
CA TYR A 31 -10.08 -9.87 12.86
C TYR A 31 -8.84 -10.46 13.52
N THR A 32 -9.01 -11.31 14.55
CA THR A 32 -7.87 -11.97 15.21
C THR A 32 -7.03 -12.83 14.26
N SER A 33 -7.68 -13.60 13.37
CA SER A 33 -6.98 -14.41 12.37
C SER A 33 -6.22 -13.56 11.35
N LEU A 34 -6.81 -12.46 10.89
CA LEU A 34 -6.13 -11.54 9.97
C LEU A 34 -4.89 -10.94 10.63
N PHE A 35 -5.01 -10.47 11.87
CA PHE A 35 -3.88 -9.87 12.61
C PHE A 35 -2.81 -10.88 13.03
N GLN A 36 -3.16 -12.13 13.36
CA GLN A 36 -2.16 -13.17 13.64
C GLN A 36 -1.37 -13.59 12.40
N ARG A 37 -1.99 -13.58 11.21
CA ARG A 37 -1.30 -13.85 9.95
C ARG A 37 -0.48 -12.66 9.49
N GLN A 38 -0.90 -11.46 9.87
CA GLN A 38 -0.16 -10.23 9.66
C GLN A 38 0.83 -10.06 10.80
N THR A 39 1.85 -10.92 10.86
CA THR A 39 3.12 -10.48 11.42
C THR A 39 3.60 -9.36 10.52
N VAL A 40 3.14 -8.13 10.76
CA VAL A 40 3.76 -6.94 10.18
C VAL A 40 5.17 -6.97 10.77
N GLN A 41 6.10 -7.57 10.04
CA GLN A 41 7.48 -7.16 10.15
C GLN A 41 7.43 -5.71 9.70
N LEU A 42 7.32 -4.83 10.70
CA LEU A 42 7.61 -3.42 10.54
C LEU A 42 9.06 -3.43 10.07
N ASP A 43 9.24 -3.35 8.76
CA ASP A 43 10.56 -3.31 8.14
C ASP A 43 11.33 -2.14 8.77
N GLU A 44 12.65 -2.21 8.80
CA GLU A 44 13.51 -1.14 9.36
C GLU A 44 13.31 0.23 8.68
N THR A 45 12.50 0.30 7.63
CA THR A 45 12.07 1.48 6.88
C THR A 45 10.76 2.10 7.37
N ASP A 46 10.30 1.78 8.57
CA ASP A 46 9.17 2.49 9.16
C ASP A 46 9.56 3.95 9.43
N TRP A 47 9.12 4.86 8.55
CA TRP A 47 9.31 6.30 8.63
C TRP A 47 8.54 6.96 9.81
N VAL A 48 8.43 6.27 10.95
CA VAL A 48 7.70 6.70 12.16
C VAL A 48 8.20 8.04 12.67
N TRP A 49 9.50 8.30 12.52
CA TRP A 49 10.12 9.56 12.96
C TRP A 49 9.46 10.78 12.32
N ILE A 50 8.91 10.67 11.10
CA ILE A 50 8.22 11.76 10.41
C ILE A 50 7.05 12.28 11.26
N TRP A 51 6.29 11.38 11.87
CA TRP A 51 5.14 11.69 12.71
C TRP A 51 5.51 12.22 14.10
N GLN A 52 6.77 12.02 14.52
CA GLN A 52 7.30 12.52 15.78
C GLN A 52 7.83 13.95 15.67
N THR A 53 7.95 14.49 14.45
CA THR A 53 8.42 15.86 14.24
C THR A 53 7.38 16.90 14.68
N CYS A 54 7.83 18.05 15.16
CA CYS A 54 6.95 19.20 15.46
C CYS A 54 6.57 20.00 14.20
N LEU A 55 6.36 19.32 13.07
CA LEU A 55 5.99 19.94 11.80
C LEU A 55 4.47 19.92 11.61
N PRO A 56 3.90 20.87 10.85
CA PRO A 56 2.53 20.76 10.38
C PRO A 56 2.28 19.41 9.69
N THR A 57 1.10 18.84 9.91
CA THR A 57 0.72 17.52 9.35
C THR A 57 0.82 17.48 7.82
N SER A 58 0.63 18.61 7.14
CA SER A 58 0.82 18.72 5.69
C SER A 58 2.27 18.44 5.26
N ILE A 59 3.25 18.91 6.03
CA ILE A 59 4.68 18.68 5.75
C ILE A 59 5.07 17.24 6.11
N GLN A 60 4.57 16.73 7.24
CA GLN A 60 4.78 15.33 7.62
C GLN A 60 4.26 14.38 6.54
N PHE A 61 3.05 14.62 6.05
CA PHE A 61 2.47 13.81 4.98
C PHE A 61 3.30 13.91 3.69
N PHE A 62 3.76 15.10 3.34
CA PHE A 62 4.62 15.31 2.18
C PHE A 62 5.95 14.56 2.29
N LEU A 63 6.61 14.60 3.46
CA LEU A 63 7.83 13.83 3.72
C LEU A 63 7.57 12.32 3.62
N TRP A 64 6.46 11.86 4.17
CA TRP A 64 6.05 10.46 4.05
C TRP A 64 5.86 10.07 2.58
N GLN A 65 5.22 10.91 1.77
CA GLN A 65 5.10 10.66 0.33
C GLN A 65 6.45 10.61 -0.38
N ILE A 66 7.41 11.45 0.00
CA ILE A 66 8.77 11.43 -0.56
C ILE A 66 9.47 10.11 -0.23
N CYS A 67 9.43 9.71 1.04
CA CYS A 67 10.07 8.51 1.55
C CYS A 67 9.56 7.22 0.88
N TYR A 68 8.31 7.20 0.42
CA TYR A 68 7.70 6.09 -0.31
C TYR A 68 7.71 6.27 -1.84
N GLU A 69 8.40 7.29 -2.37
CA GLU A 69 8.39 7.64 -3.79
C GLU A 69 6.96 7.74 -4.37
N ALA A 70 6.03 8.18 -3.52
CA ALA A 70 4.60 8.20 -3.78
C ALA A 70 4.12 9.52 -4.40
N LEU A 71 5.04 10.44 -4.70
CA LEU A 71 4.73 11.66 -5.43
C LEU A 71 4.39 11.33 -6.90
N PRO A 72 3.42 12.03 -7.50
CA PRO A 72 3.00 11.79 -8.89
C PRO A 72 3.97 12.42 -9.88
N THR A 73 5.25 12.04 -9.83
CA THR A 73 6.24 12.46 -10.82
C THR A 73 5.98 11.73 -12.13
N LYS A 74 6.35 12.32 -13.27
CA LYS A 74 6.23 11.60 -14.54
C LYS A 74 7.09 10.35 -14.60
N GLU A 75 8.23 10.32 -13.92
CA GLU A 75 9.01 9.09 -13.77
C GLU A 75 8.17 7.97 -13.15
N ALA A 76 7.45 8.25 -12.05
CA ALA A 76 6.56 7.28 -11.42
C ALA A 76 5.39 6.86 -12.34
N LEU A 77 4.87 7.78 -13.16
CA LEU A 77 3.81 7.51 -14.14
C LEU A 77 4.30 6.63 -15.31
N VAL A 78 5.52 6.87 -15.82
CA VAL A 78 6.15 6.03 -16.85
C VAL A 78 6.44 4.63 -16.29
N HIS A 79 6.95 4.54 -15.06
CA HIS A 79 7.17 3.24 -14.39
C HIS A 79 5.87 2.41 -14.29
N ARG A 80 4.73 3.07 -14.13
CA ARG A 80 3.39 2.45 -14.11
C ARG A 80 2.76 2.29 -15.49
N SER A 81 3.49 2.61 -16.57
CA SER A 81 3.00 2.54 -17.95
C SER A 81 1.74 3.37 -18.22
N ILE A 82 1.57 4.50 -17.51
CA ILE A 82 0.42 5.41 -17.68
C ILE A 82 0.69 6.43 -18.79
N ILE A 83 1.95 6.84 -18.94
CA ILE A 83 2.43 7.78 -19.96
C ILE A 83 3.74 7.26 -20.56
N ASP A 84 4.09 7.76 -21.76
CA ASP A 84 5.30 7.33 -22.47
C ASP A 84 6.50 8.27 -22.28
N ASN A 85 6.26 9.51 -21.84
CA ASN A 85 7.29 10.55 -21.74
C ASN A 85 7.42 11.08 -20.32
N ASN A 86 8.62 10.98 -19.74
CA ASN A 86 8.97 11.49 -18.43
C ASN A 86 9.68 12.85 -18.43
N ASN A 87 9.80 13.57 -19.54
CA ASN A 87 10.43 14.88 -19.57
C ASN A 87 9.68 15.88 -18.68
N CYS A 88 10.43 16.62 -17.87
CA CYS A 88 9.90 17.68 -17.02
C CYS A 88 9.26 18.78 -17.87
N LEU A 89 8.04 19.18 -17.52
CA LEU A 89 7.33 20.26 -18.24
C LEU A 89 7.91 21.66 -17.96
N VAL A 90 8.68 21.81 -16.88
CA VAL A 90 9.23 23.10 -16.46
C VAL A 90 10.52 23.40 -17.23
N CYS A 91 11.54 22.54 -17.10
CA CYS A 91 12.81 22.75 -17.78
C CYS A 91 12.81 22.19 -19.21
N ASN A 92 11.99 21.19 -19.52
CA ASN A 92 11.93 20.48 -20.81
C ASN A 92 13.28 19.91 -21.30
N VAL A 93 14.25 19.76 -20.40
CA VAL A 93 15.61 19.26 -20.67
C VAL A 93 15.87 17.94 -19.97
N HIS A 94 15.42 17.80 -18.72
CA HIS A 94 15.65 16.62 -17.88
C HIS A 94 14.36 15.83 -17.65
N HIS A 95 14.51 14.58 -17.23
CA HIS A 95 13.39 13.78 -16.76
C HIS A 95 12.86 14.33 -15.42
N GLU A 96 11.55 14.28 -15.25
CA GLU A 96 10.83 14.67 -14.05
C GLU A 96 10.95 13.58 -12.99
N THR A 97 12.10 13.53 -12.35
CA THR A 97 12.38 12.67 -11.19
C THR A 97 11.98 13.39 -9.90
N LEU A 98 11.92 12.65 -8.79
CA LEU A 98 11.61 13.24 -7.48
C LEU A 98 12.62 14.34 -7.10
N MET A 99 13.92 14.08 -7.24
CA MET A 99 14.97 15.07 -6.95
C MET A 99 14.91 16.26 -7.90
N HIS A 100 14.63 16.01 -9.19
CA HIS A 100 14.48 17.09 -10.16
C HIS A 100 13.31 18.01 -9.82
N CYS A 101 12.16 17.44 -9.44
CA CYS A 101 11.00 18.24 -9.05
C CYS A 101 11.22 19.10 -7.80
N LEU A 102 12.04 18.61 -6.86
CA LEU A 102 12.19 19.24 -5.55
C LEU A 102 13.40 20.17 -5.45
N LEU A 103 14.49 19.86 -6.16
CA LEU A 103 15.79 20.48 -5.92
C LEU A 103 16.48 20.95 -7.22
N ASP A 104 16.47 20.12 -8.27
CA ASP A 104 17.36 20.36 -9.42
C ASP A 104 16.70 21.16 -10.55
N CYS A 105 15.37 21.28 -10.57
CA CYS A 105 14.69 22.05 -11.60
C CYS A 105 14.94 23.56 -11.40
N PRO A 106 15.40 24.27 -12.45
CA PRO A 106 15.61 25.72 -12.40
C PRO A 106 14.33 26.54 -12.24
#